data_AF-A0A7X9AW03-F1
#
_entry.id   AF-A0A7X9AW03-F1
#
_cell.length_a   1.000
_cell.length_b   1.000
_cell.length_c   1.000
_cell.angle_alpha   90.00
_cell.angle_beta   90.00
_cell.angle_gamma   90.00
#
_symmetry.space_group_name_H-M   'P 1'
#
loop_
_entity.id
_entity.type
_entity.pdbx_description
1 polymer ?
#
loop_
_entity_poly.entity_id
_entity_poly.type
_entity_poly.pdbx_seq_one_letter_code
_entity_poly.pdbx_strand_id
1 'polypeptide(L)'
;MEKHILSFPRMGVGRELEFALEQYWKGLLPEEQLHACGRSLRQKHSRIRLEAGLTRGVTNDFSWYDHVLDMTVMLNAVPDRFRELPAGDAATYFTMAR
;
A
#
# COMPACT_ATOMS: atom_id res chain seq x y z
N MET A 1 -28.92 -6.90 10.56
CA MET A 1 -27.58 -6.91 11.19
C MET A 1 -26.62 -6.25 10.22
N GLU A 2 -25.87 -5.24 10.66
CA GLU A 2 -24.87 -4.56 9.83
C GLU A 2 -23.68 -5.50 9.57
N LYS A 3 -23.13 -5.47 8.35
CA LYS A 3 -21.96 -6.28 7.96
C LYS A 3 -20.73 -5.39 7.93
N HIS A 4 -19.66 -5.83 8.60
CA HIS A 4 -18.40 -5.10 8.67
C HIS A 4 -17.22 -6.05 8.51
N ILE A 5 -16.18 -5.57 7.84
CA ILE A 5 -14.88 -6.23 7.74
C ILE A 5 -13.81 -5.26 8.21
N LEU A 6 -12.72 -5.77 8.80
CA LEU A 6 -11.64 -4.93 9.34
C LEU A 6 -10.62 -4.53 8.28
N SER A 7 -10.46 -5.34 7.23
CA SER A 7 -9.47 -5.14 6.18
C SER A 7 -9.88 -5.87 4.89
N PHE A 8 -9.24 -5.52 3.79
CA PHE A 8 -9.37 -6.22 2.51
C PHE A 8 -7.98 -6.61 1.97
N PRO A 9 -7.81 -7.82 1.38
CA PRO A 9 -6.52 -8.23 0.81
C PRO A 9 -6.03 -7.25 -0.27
N ARG A 10 -4.82 -6.72 -0.07
CA ARG A 10 -4.23 -5.67 -0.92
C ARG A 10 -3.60 -6.15 -2.23
N MET A 11 -3.27 -7.43 -2.36
CA MET A 11 -2.44 -7.95 -3.47
C MET A 11 -3.11 -7.86 -4.84
N GLY A 12 -4.45 -7.82 -4.86
CA GLY A 12 -5.23 -7.99 -6.08
C GLY A 12 -5.39 -9.46 -6.49
N VAL A 13 -6.40 -9.74 -7.33
CA VAL A 13 -6.79 -11.10 -7.73
C VAL A 13 -5.69 -11.81 -8.53
N GLY A 14 -4.95 -11.05 -9.34
CA GLY A 14 -3.84 -11.52 -10.15
C GLY A 14 -2.48 -11.22 -9.54
N ARG A 15 -2.42 -10.85 -8.25
CA ARG A 15 -1.18 -10.37 -7.58
C ARG A 15 -0.61 -9.12 -8.25
N GLU A 16 -1.48 -8.26 -8.75
CA GLU A 16 -1.11 -7.02 -9.45
C GLU A 16 -0.13 -6.16 -8.62
N LEU A 17 -0.31 -6.11 -7.29
CA LEU A 17 0.57 -5.35 -6.40
C LEU A 17 1.99 -5.96 -6.32
N GLU A 18 2.08 -7.29 -6.24
CA GLU A 18 3.37 -8.01 -6.17
C GLU A 18 4.20 -7.71 -7.42
N PHE A 19 3.60 -7.90 -8.60
CA PHE A 19 4.29 -7.67 -9.86
C PHE A 19 4.69 -6.21 -10.04
N ALA A 20 3.85 -5.25 -9.64
CA ALA A 20 4.19 -3.84 -9.71
C ALA A 20 5.39 -3.49 -8.80
N LEU A 21 5.41 -4.00 -7.56
CA LEU A 21 6.51 -3.81 -6.62
C LEU A 21 7.81 -4.43 -7.13
N GLU A 22 7.77 -5.67 -7.62
CA GLU A 22 8.96 -6.33 -8.16
C GLU A 22 9.54 -5.58 -9.36
N GLN A 23 8.70 -5.08 -10.27
CA GLN A 23 9.15 -4.32 -11.42
C GLN A 23 9.71 -2.96 -11.00
N TYR A 24 9.11 -2.30 -10.01
CA TYR A 24 9.62 -1.06 -9.43
C TYR A 24 11.01 -1.26 -8.81
N TRP A 25 11.20 -2.31 -8.00
CA TRP A 25 12.50 -2.61 -7.40
C TRP A 25 13.58 -3.00 -8.40
N LYS A 26 13.19 -3.54 -9.57
CA LYS A 26 14.11 -3.79 -10.70
C LYS A 26 14.41 -2.53 -11.53
N GLY A 27 13.81 -1.39 -11.21
CA GLY A 27 13.92 -0.16 -11.99
C GLY A 27 13.18 -0.21 -13.34
N LEU A 28 12.29 -1.19 -13.53
CA LEU A 28 11.53 -1.41 -14.77
C LEU A 28 10.17 -0.72 -14.78
N LEU A 29 9.71 -0.23 -13.62
CA LEU A 29 8.44 0.46 -13.46
C LEU A 29 8.67 1.83 -12.81
N PRO A 30 8.27 2.96 -13.45
CA PRO A 30 8.30 4.27 -12.82
C PRO A 30 7.41 4.33 -11.57
N GLU A 31 7.80 5.12 -10.57
CA GLU A 31 7.04 5.27 -9.33
C GLU A 31 5.59 5.71 -9.58
N GLU A 32 5.37 6.61 -10.54
CA GLU A 32 4.02 7.06 -10.92
C GLU A 32 3.10 5.89 -11.32
N GLN A 33 3.65 4.91 -12.04
CA GLN A 33 2.91 3.72 -12.46
C GLN A 33 2.66 2.77 -11.29
N LEU A 34 3.60 2.65 -10.35
CA LEU A 34 3.38 1.95 -9.09
C LEU A 34 2.22 2.58 -8.31
N HIS A 35 2.23 3.92 -8.16
CA HIS A 35 1.14 4.67 -7.52
C HIS A 35 -0.20 4.50 -8.24
N ALA A 36 -0.20 4.48 -9.58
CA ALA A 36 -1.39 4.22 -10.38
C ALA A 36 -1.95 2.81 -10.15
N CYS A 37 -1.10 1.79 -10.06
CA CYS A 37 -1.50 0.42 -9.70
C CYS A 37 -2.20 0.39 -8.33
N GLY A 38 -1.59 0.98 -7.30
CA GLY A 38 -2.20 1.03 -5.96
C GLY A 38 -3.53 1.80 -5.92
N ARG A 39 -3.66 2.91 -6.66
CA ARG A 39 -4.93 3.64 -6.80
C ARG A 39 -6.01 2.76 -7.43
N SER A 40 -5.69 2.07 -8.51
CA SER A 40 -6.60 1.15 -9.22
C SER A 40 -7.07 0.01 -8.30
N LEU A 41 -6.14 -0.61 -7.55
CA LEU A 41 -6.47 -1.66 -6.59
C LEU A 41 -7.42 -1.16 -5.49
N ARG A 42 -7.13 -0.02 -4.86
CA ARG A 42 -8.01 0.54 -3.83
C ARG A 42 -9.41 0.86 -4.36
N GLN A 43 -9.51 1.39 -5.58
CA GLN A 43 -10.81 1.64 -6.23
C GLN A 43 -11.58 0.35 -6.51
N LYS A 44 -10.91 -0.67 -7.09
CA LYS A 44 -11.49 -1.99 -7.35
C LYS A 44 -11.98 -2.66 -6.07
N HIS A 45 -11.18 -2.65 -5.01
CA HIS A 45 -11.54 -3.23 -3.72
C HIS A 45 -12.71 -2.48 -3.07
N SER A 46 -12.72 -1.14 -3.14
CA SER A 46 -13.86 -0.35 -2.66
C SER A 46 -15.15 -0.72 -3.38
N ARG A 47 -15.11 -0.84 -4.70
CA ARG A 47 -16.25 -1.25 -5.53
C ARG A 47 -16.76 -2.65 -5.16
N ILE A 48 -15.87 -3.63 -5.01
CA ILE A 48 -16.23 -5.00 -4.59
C ILE A 48 -16.96 -4.97 -3.24
N ARG A 49 -16.48 -4.18 -2.27
CA ARG A 49 -17.11 -4.06 -0.94
C ARG A 49 -18.50 -3.45 -1.03
N LEU A 50 -18.66 -2.39 -1.82
CA LEU A 50 -19.96 -1.74 -2.04
C LEU A 50 -20.96 -2.70 -2.72
N GLU A 51 -20.53 -3.41 -3.76
CA GLU A 51 -21.34 -4.41 -4.48
C GLU A 51 -21.73 -5.59 -3.58
N ALA A 52 -20.89 -5.94 -2.60
CA ALA A 52 -21.19 -6.96 -1.58
C ALA A 52 -22.12 -6.47 -0.45
N GLY A 53 -22.57 -5.22 -0.48
CA GLY A 53 -23.44 -4.62 0.52
C GLY A 53 -22.74 -4.25 1.83
N LEU A 54 -21.41 -4.06 1.82
CA LEU A 54 -20.65 -3.52 2.95
C LEU A 54 -20.74 -1.99 2.92
N THR A 55 -21.60 -1.43 3.77
CA THR A 55 -21.88 0.01 3.81
C THR A 55 -20.88 0.79 4.66
N ARG A 56 -20.14 0.13 5.54
CA ARG A 56 -19.09 0.74 6.36
C ARG A 56 -17.76 0.72 5.61
N GLY A 57 -17.19 1.90 5.38
CA GLY A 57 -15.90 2.07 4.73
C GLY A 57 -14.77 1.39 5.51
N VAL A 58 -13.80 0.84 4.76
CA VAL A 58 -12.55 0.30 5.28
C VAL A 58 -11.42 1.04 4.58
N THR A 59 -10.60 1.70 5.39
CA THR A 59 -9.52 2.57 4.93
C THR A 59 -8.25 2.25 5.71
N ASN A 60 -7.11 2.71 5.19
CA ASN A 60 -5.78 2.45 5.78
C ASN A 60 -5.42 0.94 5.89
N ASP A 61 -6.17 0.07 5.21
CA ASP A 61 -5.92 -1.36 5.09
C ASP A 61 -4.96 -1.68 3.92
N PHE A 62 -4.88 -0.79 2.93
CA PHE A 62 -3.87 -0.85 1.89
C PHE A 62 -2.52 -0.40 2.43
N SER A 63 -1.47 -1.14 2.07
CA SER A 63 -0.09 -0.82 2.39
C SER A 63 0.81 -1.27 1.25
N TRP A 64 1.86 -0.50 0.94
CA TRP A 64 2.81 -0.87 -0.12
C TRP A 64 3.69 -2.06 0.26
N TYR A 65 4.01 -2.22 1.54
CA TYR A 65 4.85 -3.32 2.00
C TYR A 65 4.38 -3.89 3.32
N ASP A 66 4.25 -3.06 4.36
CA ASP A 66 3.78 -3.48 5.66
C ASP A 66 3.09 -2.30 6.40
N HIS A 67 1.96 -2.58 7.03
CA HIS A 67 1.13 -1.57 7.69
C HIS A 67 1.75 -1.04 9.00
N VAL A 68 2.60 -1.82 9.67
CA VAL A 68 3.38 -1.34 10.82
C VAL A 68 4.51 -0.44 10.35
N LEU A 69 5.12 -0.73 9.21
CA LEU A 69 6.07 0.18 8.57
C LEU A 69 5.38 1.50 8.16
N ASP A 70 4.17 1.45 7.62
CA ASP A 70 3.39 2.65 7.31
C ASP A 70 3.20 3.51 8.56
N MET A 71 2.84 2.89 9.69
CA MET A 71 2.70 3.58 10.97
C MET A 71 4.03 4.14 11.49
N THR A 72 5.13 3.43 11.27
CA THR A 72 6.48 3.89 11.64
C THR A 72 6.83 5.18 10.91
N VAL A 73 6.56 5.24 9.59
CA VAL A 73 6.79 6.44 8.78
C VAL A 73 5.81 7.56 9.15
N MET A 74 4.52 7.23 9.34
CA MET A 74 3.48 8.21 9.70
C MET A 74 3.79 8.93 11.01
N LEU A 75 4.33 8.21 12.00
CA LEU A 75 4.71 8.76 13.31
C LEU A 75 6.12 9.37 13.33
N ASN A 76 6.81 9.41 12.19
CA ASN A 76 8.22 9.80 12.09
C ASN A 76 9.14 9.01 13.04
N ALA A 77 8.80 7.74 13.31
CA ALA A 77 9.57 6.82 14.13
C ALA A 77 10.71 6.15 13.32
N VAL A 78 11.31 6.90 12.40
CA VAL A 78 12.35 6.43 11.47
C VAL A 78 13.69 6.29 12.21
N PRO A 79 14.34 5.10 12.19
CA PRO A 79 15.66 4.90 12.80
C PRO A 79 16.73 5.82 12.20
N ASP A 80 17.70 6.23 13.03
CA ASP A 80 18.73 7.22 12.64
C ASP A 80 19.53 6.83 11.39
N ARG A 81 19.81 5.54 11.20
CA ARG A 81 20.51 5.02 10.00
C ARG A 81 19.82 5.29 8.67
N PHE A 82 18.53 5.67 8.69
CA PHE A 82 17.75 6.00 7.49
C PHE A 82 17.43 7.50 7.40
N ARG A 83 17.84 8.32 8.38
CA ARG A 83 17.50 9.75 8.41
C ARG A 83 18.26 10.60 7.40
N GLU A 84 19.40 10.10 6.91
CA GLU A 84 20.14 10.76 5.83
C GLU A 84 19.49 10.54 4.45
N LEU A 85 18.53 9.61 4.35
CA LEU A 85 17.76 9.40 3.13
C LEU A 85 16.63 10.45 3.02
N PRO A 86 16.21 10.82 1.79
CA PRO A 86 15.13 11.77 1.59
C PRO A 86 13.85 11.34 2.31
N ALA A 87 13.33 12.18 3.20
CA ALA A 87 12.07 11.93 3.89
C ALA A 87 10.89 11.99 2.91
N GLY A 88 9.93 11.09 3.07
CA GLY A 88 8.72 11.03 2.22
C GLY A 88 8.93 10.38 0.84
N ASP A 89 10.15 9.96 0.52
CA ASP A 89 10.45 9.21 -0.70
C ASP A 89 10.04 7.73 -0.56
N ALA A 90 9.41 7.19 -1.60
CA ALA A 90 9.11 5.77 -1.71
C ALA A 90 10.39 4.92 -1.61
N ALA A 91 11.52 5.42 -2.12
CA ALA A 91 12.80 4.73 -2.01
C ALA A 91 13.24 4.55 -0.55
N THR A 92 13.10 5.59 0.30
CA THR A 92 13.41 5.51 1.74
C THR A 92 12.49 4.51 2.44
N TYR A 93 11.19 4.56 2.14
CA TYR A 93 10.21 3.61 2.66
C TYR A 93 10.61 2.16 2.34
N PHE A 94 10.92 1.85 1.08
CA PHE A 94 11.31 0.49 0.69
C PHE A 94 12.70 0.09 1.20
N THR A 95 13.61 1.04 1.39
CA THR A 95 14.92 0.78 2.02
C THR A 95 14.77 0.38 3.49
N MET A 96 13.77 0.90 4.20
CA MET A 96 13.45 0.43 5.56
C MET A 96 12.85 -0.99 5.57
N ALA A 97 12.19 -1.38 4.48
CA ALA A 97 11.48 -2.65 4.37
C ALA A 97 12.39 -3.84 4.02
N ARG A 98 13.45 -3.60 3.24
CA ARG A 98 14.30 -4.64 2.64
C ARG A 98 15.75 -4.18 2.43
#